data_AF-A0A6B4FVF7-F1
#
_entry.id   AF-A0A6B4FVF7-F1
#
_cell.length_a   1.000
_cell.length_b   1.000
_cell.length_c   1.000
_cell.angle_alpha   90.00
_cell.angle_beta   90.00
_cell.angle_gamma   90.00
#
_symmetry.space_group_name_H-M   'P 1'
#
loop_
_entity.id
_entity.type
_entity.pdbx_description
1 polymer ?
#
loop_
_entity_poly.entity_id
_entity_poly.type
_entity_poly.pdbx_seq_one_letter_code
_entity_poly.pdbx_strand_id
1 'polypeptide(L)' 'MTDLGKSLIQEGIEKGKAEGIEEGKAELLIKQLMKKFKKVPNEYKEKIKTLPKETIELIAIDIFELNSVEELERYF' A
#
# COMPACT_ATOMS: atom_id res chain seq x y z
N MET A 1 -25.08 5.02 26.63
CA MET A 1 -24.71 4.85 25.22
C MET A 1 -25.70 3.88 24.59
N THR A 2 -26.39 4.26 23.53
CA THR A 2 -27.32 3.36 22.81
C THR A 2 -26.55 2.26 22.09
N ASP A 3 -27.19 1.15 21.79
CA ASP A 3 -26.54 0.06 21.05
C ASP A 3 -26.13 0.50 19.63
N LEU A 4 -26.91 1.42 19.02
CA LEU A 4 -26.52 2.10 17.78
C LEU A 4 -25.19 2.86 17.92
N GLY A 5 -25.02 3.60 19.01
CA GLY A 5 -23.78 4.35 19.27
C GLY A 5 -22.55 3.44 19.41
N LYS A 6 -22.72 2.26 20.04
CA LYS A 6 -21.64 1.26 20.14
C LYS A 6 -21.27 0.68 18.77
N SER A 7 -22.26 0.37 17.93
CA SER A 7 -22.04 -0.16 16.57
C SER A 7 -21.22 0.80 15.72
N LEU A 8 -21.61 2.08 15.69
CA LEU A 8 -20.91 3.09 14.88
C LEU A 8 -19.45 3.29 15.33
N ILE A 9 -19.18 3.24 16.63
CA ILE A 9 -17.81 3.31 17.15
C ILE A 9 -17.01 2.08 16.71
N GLN A 10 -17.60 0.89 16.80
CA GLN A 10 -16.96 -0.36 16.39
C GLN A 10 -16.64 -0.37 14.88
N GLU A 11 -17.59 0.03 14.04
CA GLU A 11 -17.40 0.17 12.59
C GLU A 11 -16.30 1.18 12.25
N GLY A 12 -16.26 2.31 12.96
CA GLY A 12 -15.20 3.32 12.80
C GLY A 12 -13.80 2.77 13.14
N ILE A 13 -13.69 1.99 14.22
CA ILE A 13 -12.43 1.34 14.62
C ILE A 13 -12.01 0.30 13.58
N GLU A 14 -12.95 -0.51 13.08
CA GLU A 14 -12.67 -1.53 12.06
C GLU A 14 -12.21 -0.90 10.75
N LYS A 15 -12.91 0.14 10.29
CA LYS A 15 -12.53 0.91 9.10
C LYS A 15 -11.15 1.54 9.26
N GLY A 16 -10.88 2.22 10.37
CA GLY A 16 -9.57 2.83 10.61
C GLY A 16 -8.43 1.82 10.69
N LYS A 17 -8.68 0.62 11.25
CA LYS A 17 -7.70 -0.48 11.21
C LYS A 17 -7.45 -0.98 9.80
N ALA A 18 -8.49 -1.13 8.98
CA ALA A 18 -8.35 -1.56 7.59
C ALA A 18 -7.55 -0.54 6.77
N GLU A 19 -7.92 0.74 6.83
CA GLU A 19 -7.22 1.84 6.16
C GLU A 19 -5.74 1.91 6.58
N GLY A 20 -5.46 1.83 7.89
CA GLY A 20 -4.08 1.85 8.39
C GLY A 20 -3.23 0.65 7.94
N ILE A 21 -3.84 -0.53 7.76
CA ILE A 21 -3.15 -1.71 7.22
C ILE A 21 -2.82 -1.49 5.73
N GLU A 22 -3.74 -0.92 4.96
CA GLU A 22 -3.54 -0.65 3.53
C GLU A 22 -2.46 0.41 3.31
N GLU A 23 -2.53 1.54 4.02
CA GLU A 23 -1.50 2.59 3.98
C GLU A 23 -0.12 2.04 4.38
N GLY A 24 -0.07 1.24 5.45
CA GLY A 24 1.17 0.62 5.92
C GLY A 24 1.82 -0.30 4.89
N LYS A 25 1.03 -1.06 4.12
CA LYS A 25 1.54 -1.91 3.04
C LYS A 25 2.16 -1.10 1.91
N ALA A 26 1.47 -0.04 1.46
CA ALA A 26 1.97 0.86 0.42
C ALA A 26 3.30 1.52 0.84
N GLU A 27 3.36 2.06 2.06
CA GLU A 27 4.57 2.67 2.59
C GLU A 27 5.75 1.70 2.69
N LEU A 28 5.50 0.49 3.17
CA LEU A 28 6.53 -0.54 3.29
C LEU A 28 7.06 -0.92 1.92
N LEU A 29 6.18 -1.12 0.93
CA LEU A 29 6.58 -1.41 -0.44
C LEU A 29 7.47 -0.30 -1.02
N ILE A 30 7.09 0.97 -0.84
CA ILE A 30 7.89 2.11 -1.28
C ILE A 30 9.28 2.10 -0.64
N LYS A 31 9.38 1.84 0.67
CA LYS A 31 10.67 1.75 1.39
C LYS A 31 11.54 0.61 0.85
N GLN A 32 10.94 -0.55 0.53
CA GLN A 32 11.66 -1.68 -0.08
C GLN A 32 12.18 -1.34 -1.48
N LEU A 33 11.35 -0.74 -2.33
CA LEU A 33 11.74 -0.30 -3.68
C LEU A 33 12.86 0.76 -3.62
N MET A 34 12.77 1.73 -2.70
CA MET A 34 13.84 2.70 -2.47
C MET A 34 15.14 2.04 -2.00
N LYS A 35 15.06 1.02 -1.14
CA LYS A 35 16.26 0.28 -0.69
C LYS A 35 16.93 -0.47 -1.85
N LYS A 36 16.12 -1.09 -2.71
CA LYS A 36 16.56 -1.88 -3.87
C LYS A 36 17.14 -0.99 -4.97
N PHE A 37 16.37 -0.01 -5.47
CA PHE A 37 16.73 0.80 -6.64
C PHE A 37 17.44 2.12 -6.33
N LYS A 38 17.58 2.48 -5.04
CA LYS A 38 18.15 3.76 -4.52
C LYS A 38 17.31 5.00 -4.84
N LYS A 39 16.81 5.11 -6.07
CA LYS A 39 15.89 6.17 -6.51
C LYS A 39 14.61 5.55 -7.03
N VAL A 40 13.49 6.06 -6.52
CA VAL A 40 12.15 5.77 -7.02
C VAL A 40 11.50 7.12 -7.32
N PRO A 41 11.00 7.35 -8.55
CA PRO A 41 10.31 8.59 -8.89
C PRO A 41 9.13 8.86 -7.94
N ASN A 42 8.92 10.12 -7.57
CA ASN A 42 7.80 10.47 -6.68
C ASN A 42 6.45 10.11 -7.30
N GLU A 43 6.31 10.22 -8.63
CA GLU A 43 5.11 9.78 -9.33
C GLU A 43 4.76 8.32 -9.06
N TYR A 44 5.76 7.43 -9.05
CA TYR A 44 5.53 6.00 -8.79
C TYR A 44 5.15 5.76 -7.33
N LYS A 45 5.71 6.53 -6.39
CA LYS A 45 5.32 6.45 -4.97
C LYS A 45 3.86 6.85 -4.78
N GLU A 46 3.41 7.91 -5.45
CA GLU A 46 2.02 8.33 -5.38
C GLU A 46 1.08 7.32 -6.07
N LYS A 47 1.48 6.76 -7.22
CA LYS A 47 0.75 5.65 -7.85
C LYS A 47 0.58 4.47 -6.88
N ILE A 48 1.66 4.01 -6.25
CA ILE A 48 1.62 2.89 -5.29
C ILE A 48 0.65 3.13 -4.14
N LYS A 49 0.56 4.35 -3.61
CA LYS A 49 -0.39 4.68 -2.52
C LYS A 49 -1.86 4.60 -2.94
N THR A 50 -2.13 4.67 -4.24
CA THR A 50 -3.49 4.61 -4.80
C THR A 50 -3.84 3.24 -5.38
N LEU A 51 -2.88 2.30 -5.41
CA LEU A 51 -3.10 0.99 -5.98
C LEU A 51 -4.03 0.14 -5.11
N PRO A 52 -4.83 -0.75 -5.72
CA PRO A 52 -5.51 -1.80 -5.00
C PRO A 52 -4.52 -2.64 -4.19
N LYS A 53 -4.96 -3.09 -3.01
CA LYS A 53 -4.17 -3.92 -2.10
C LYS A 53 -3.59 -5.15 -2.80
N GLU A 54 -4.35 -5.78 -3.68
CA GLU A 54 -3.94 -6.97 -4.45
C GLU A 54 -2.76 -6.65 -5.37
N THR A 55 -2.77 -5.47 -6.00
CA THR A 55 -1.65 -5.02 -6.84
C THR A 55 -0.41 -4.72 -6.01
N ILE A 56 -0.56 -4.09 -4.84
CA ILE A 56 0.56 -3.86 -3.89
C ILE A 56 1.19 -5.20 -3.48
N GLU A 57 0.36 -6.19 -3.15
CA GLU A 57 0.82 -7.53 -2.78
C GLU A 57 1.53 -8.24 -3.94
N LEU A 58 1.02 -8.10 -5.16
CA LEU A 58 1.67 -8.65 -6.35
C LEU A 58 3.04 -8.03 -6.60
N ILE A 59 3.17 -6.70 -6.52
CA ILE A 59 4.47 -6.02 -6.64
C ILE A 59 5.41 -6.48 -5.52
N ALA A 60 4.91 -6.68 -4.29
CA ALA A 60 5.72 -7.14 -3.17
C ALA A 60 6.24 -8.57 -3.35
N ILE A 61 5.49 -9.44 -4.05
CA ILE A 61 5.95 -10.79 -4.43
C ILE A 61 7.03 -10.67 -5.51
N ASP A 62 6.75 -9.91 -6.56
CA ASP A 62 7.61 -9.80 -7.75
C ASP A 62 8.85 -8.91 -7.52
N ILE A 63 8.97 -8.26 -6.36
CA ILE A 63 10.03 -7.27 -6.08
C ILE A 63 11.43 -7.86 -6.21
N PHE A 64 11.60 -9.16 -5.97
CA PHE A 64 12.90 -9.82 -6.05
C PHE A 64 13.34 -10.00 -7.51
N GLU A 65 12.37 -10.14 -8.42
CA GLU A 65 12.53 -10.36 -9.85
C GLU A 65 12.65 -9.06 -10.65
N LEU A 66 12.18 -7.91 -10.11
CA LEU A 66 12.34 -6.60 -10.74
C LEU A 66 13.83 -6.23 -10.88
N ASN A 67 14.28 -5.87 -12.09
CA ASN A 67 15.68 -5.45 -12.34
C ASN A 67 15.84 -3.93 -12.38
N SER A 68 14.75 -3.20 -12.64
CA SER A 68 14.73 -1.74 -12.60
C SER A 68 13.43 -1.21 -12.03
N VAL A 69 13.38 0.09 -11.73
CA VAL A 69 12.18 0.73 -11.18
C VAL A 69 11.10 0.91 -12.25
N GLU A 70 11.50 1.06 -13.51
CA GLU A 70 10.63 1.22 -14.68
C GLU A 70 9.78 -0.04 -14.93
N GLU A 71 10.23 -1.22 -14.51
CA GLU A 71 9.43 -2.45 -14.58
C GLU A 71 8.12 -2.37 -13.76
N LEU A 72 8.00 -1.40 -12.84
CA LEU A 72 6.75 -1.15 -12.10
C LEU A 72 5.60 -0.67 -13.02
N GLU A 73 5.91 -0.16 -14.22
CA GLU A 73 4.90 0.32 -15.16
C GLU A 73 3.89 -0.75 -15.57
N ARG A 74 4.23 -2.04 -15.46
CA ARG A 74 3.31 -3.15 -15.74
C ARG A 74 2.18 -3.33 -14.72
N TYR A 75 2.24 -2.61 -13.58
CA TYR A 75 1.24 -2.69 -12.50
C TYR A 75 0.39 -1.42 -12.36
N PHE A 76 0.72 -0.36 -13.11
CA PHE A 76 0.02 0.93 -13.04
C PHE A 76 -1.14 1.04 -14.03
#